data_AF-A0A8S9B9P1-F1
#
_entry.id   AF-A0A8S9B9P1-F1
#
_cell.length_a   1.000
_cell.length_b   1.000
_cell.length_c   1.000
_cell.angle_alpha   90.00
_cell.angle_beta   90.00
_cell.angle_gamma   90.00
#
_symmetry.space_group_name_H-M   'P 1'
#
loop_
_entity.id
_entity.type
_entity.pdbx_description
1 polymer ?
#
loop_
_entity_poly.entity_id
_entity_poly.type
_entity_poly.pdbx_seq_one_letter_code
_entity_poly.pdbx_strand_id
1 'polypeptide(L)'
;MPSEPSTTPLPQYLLDRSNPTNAKALSSAIKNKRNEKAAKFSVPLPRVRGIAEQEMFKIVKTGKKTKKKGWKRIITKPTFVGPDFTRRPVKYERFIRPMGLRYKKANVTHPELGVTVHLPIISVKKNPQNPMYTQLGVLTKGTIIEVNVSELGLVTGSGKVVWGRWAQISNNCEQDGCVNAILLV
;
A
#
# COMPACT_ATOMS: atom_id res chain seq x y z
N MET A 1 -25.15 10.08 58.38
CA MET A 1 -25.70 8.71 58.38
C MET A 1 -24.98 7.91 57.31
N PRO A 2 -24.54 6.67 57.56
CA PRO A 2 -23.88 5.86 56.54
C PRO A 2 -24.87 5.51 55.41
N SER A 3 -24.43 5.63 54.16
CA SER A 3 -25.20 5.30 52.96
C SER A 3 -25.57 3.83 52.90
N GLU A 4 -26.80 3.52 52.49
CA GLU A 4 -27.32 2.15 52.39
C GLU A 4 -26.45 1.27 51.46
N PRO A 5 -26.26 -0.03 51.79
CA PRO A 5 -25.44 -0.94 50.99
C PRO A 5 -26.14 -1.33 49.68
N SER A 6 -25.38 -1.37 48.59
CA SER A 6 -25.85 -1.74 47.26
C SER A 6 -26.41 -3.17 47.22
N THR A 7 -27.58 -3.35 46.59
CA THR A 7 -28.36 -4.61 46.49
C THR A 7 -27.68 -5.75 45.71
N THR A 8 -26.56 -5.52 45.02
CA THR A 8 -25.79 -6.57 44.33
C THR A 8 -24.57 -6.99 45.17
N PRO A 9 -24.41 -8.28 45.52
CA PRO A 9 -23.30 -8.75 46.32
C PRO A 9 -21.98 -8.58 45.56
N LEU A 10 -21.08 -7.80 46.14
CA LEU A 10 -19.75 -7.54 45.62
C LEU A 10 -18.69 -8.14 46.56
N PRO A 11 -17.57 -8.67 46.03
CA PRO A 11 -16.44 -9.12 46.84
C PRO A 11 -15.96 -8.02 47.81
N GLN A 12 -15.52 -8.40 49.02
CA GLN A 12 -15.26 -7.47 50.13
C GLN A 12 -14.23 -6.37 49.81
N TYR A 13 -13.30 -6.62 48.90
CA TYR A 13 -12.29 -5.64 48.45
C TYR A 13 -12.83 -4.59 47.44
N LEU A 14 -14.11 -4.65 47.08
CA LEU A 14 -14.77 -3.74 46.12
C LEU A 14 -15.85 -2.85 46.75
N LEU A 15 -16.13 -3.02 48.06
CA LEU A 15 -17.25 -2.37 48.76
C LEU A 15 -17.10 -0.84 48.88
N ASP A 16 -15.88 -0.29 48.92
CA ASP A 16 -15.63 1.16 49.15
C ASP A 16 -15.34 1.97 47.88
N ARG A 17 -15.50 1.38 46.68
CA ARG A 17 -15.23 2.07 45.41
C ARG A 17 -16.44 2.89 44.95
N SER A 18 -16.65 4.06 45.53
CA SER A 18 -17.44 5.11 44.89
C SER A 18 -16.67 5.69 43.68
N ASN A 19 -17.06 5.37 42.45
CA ASN A 19 -16.35 5.83 41.24
C ASN A 19 -17.23 6.70 40.33
N PRO A 20 -17.35 8.02 40.57
CA PRO A 20 -17.82 8.97 39.57
C PRO A 20 -16.71 9.29 38.54
N THR A 21 -16.19 8.26 37.87
CA THR A 21 -15.15 8.37 36.80
C THR A 21 -15.33 7.32 35.70
N ASN A 22 -16.34 6.44 35.81
CA ASN A 22 -16.55 5.32 34.90
C ASN A 22 -16.84 5.75 33.46
N ALA A 23 -17.59 6.84 33.23
CA ALA A 23 -17.94 7.27 31.86
C ALA A 23 -16.73 7.70 31.01
N LYS A 24 -15.76 8.42 31.62
CA LYS A 24 -14.53 8.85 30.93
C LYS A 24 -13.56 7.68 30.71
N ALA A 25 -13.46 6.76 31.67
CA ALA A 25 -12.65 5.54 31.53
C ALA A 25 -13.20 4.59 30.46
N LEU A 26 -14.52 4.38 30.42
CA LEU A 26 -15.19 3.54 29.43
C LEU A 26 -15.08 4.15 28.02
N SER A 27 -15.25 5.47 27.90
CA SER A 27 -15.04 6.21 26.63
C SER A 27 -13.60 6.12 26.14
N SER A 28 -12.62 6.18 27.05
CA SER A 28 -11.19 6.05 26.71
C SER A 28 -10.84 4.62 26.30
N ALA A 29 -11.40 3.60 26.97
CA ALA A 29 -11.24 2.20 26.57
C ALA A 29 -11.85 1.91 25.19
N ILE A 30 -13.01 2.49 24.86
CA ILE A 30 -13.61 2.36 23.52
C ILE A 30 -12.75 3.05 22.46
N LYS A 31 -12.20 4.24 22.74
CA LYS A 31 -11.27 4.93 21.84
C LYS A 31 -9.99 4.13 21.63
N ASN A 32 -9.42 3.57 22.69
CA ASN A 32 -8.23 2.73 22.62
C ASN A 32 -8.51 1.45 21.81
N LYS A 33 -9.66 0.79 22.03
CA LYS A 33 -10.07 -0.40 21.27
C LYS A 33 -10.33 -0.11 19.79
N ARG A 34 -10.80 1.09 19.45
CA ARG A 34 -10.91 1.56 18.05
C ARG A 34 -9.55 1.83 17.44
N ASN A 35 -8.65 2.49 18.18
CA ASN A 35 -7.29 2.77 17.75
C ASN A 35 -6.48 1.47 17.54
N GLU A 36 -6.62 0.48 18.42
CA GLU A 36 -5.99 -0.84 18.29
C GLU A 36 -6.48 -1.60 17.05
N LYS A 37 -7.80 -1.57 16.77
CA LYS A 37 -8.34 -2.17 15.54
C LYS A 37 -7.81 -1.49 14.28
N ALA A 38 -7.67 -0.17 14.30
CA ALA A 38 -7.11 0.58 13.16
C ALA A 38 -5.61 0.32 12.98
N ALA A 39 -4.86 0.18 14.09
CA ALA A 39 -3.44 -0.15 14.06
C ALA A 39 -3.20 -1.58 13.53
N LYS A 40 -4.07 -2.53 13.88
CA LYS A 40 -3.94 -3.94 13.49
C LYS A 40 -3.95 -4.17 11.96
N PHE A 41 -4.64 -3.33 11.21
CA PHE A 41 -4.70 -3.41 9.74
C PHE A 41 -3.94 -2.27 9.05
N SER A 42 -3.04 -1.61 9.79
CA SER A 42 -2.19 -0.58 9.20
C SER A 42 -1.12 -1.20 8.32
N VAL A 43 -0.91 -0.62 7.14
CA VAL A 43 0.20 -1.01 6.27
C VAL A 43 1.53 -0.49 6.84
N PRO A 44 2.67 -1.16 6.58
CA PRO A 44 3.98 -0.75 7.10
C PRO A 44 4.35 0.72 6.81
N LEU A 45 3.97 1.25 5.65
CA LEU A 45 4.15 2.65 5.27
C LEU A 45 2.79 3.33 5.08
N PRO A 46 2.17 3.88 6.15
CA PRO A 46 0.83 4.46 6.08
C PRO A 46 0.80 5.83 5.40
N ARG A 47 1.87 6.61 5.52
CA ARG A 47 2.04 7.91 4.87
C ARG A 47 3.36 7.93 4.14
N VAL A 48 3.32 8.40 2.89
CA VAL A 48 4.49 8.57 2.04
C VAL A 48 4.58 10.01 1.60
N ARG A 49 5.79 10.49 1.35
CA ARG A 49 6.05 11.82 0.78
C ARG A 49 5.20 12.04 -0.47
N GLY A 50 4.53 13.18 -0.55
CA GLY A 50 3.81 13.61 -1.75
C GLY A 50 4.75 13.81 -2.95
N ILE A 51 4.34 13.34 -4.13
CA ILE A 51 5.10 13.51 -5.38
C ILE A 51 4.38 14.54 -6.25
N ALA A 52 5.10 15.56 -6.71
CA ALA A 52 4.56 16.55 -7.63
C ALA A 52 4.39 15.96 -9.04
N GLU A 53 3.35 16.36 -9.77
CA GLU A 53 3.10 15.85 -11.12
C GLU A 53 4.26 16.15 -12.09
N GLN A 54 4.94 17.28 -11.89
CA GLN A 54 6.11 17.67 -12.70
C GLN A 54 7.29 16.71 -12.53
N GLU A 55 7.42 16.07 -11.37
CA GLU A 55 8.45 15.06 -11.11
C GLU A 55 8.11 13.72 -11.81
N MET A 56 6.81 13.40 -11.88
CA MET A 56 6.29 12.18 -12.49
C MET A 56 6.30 12.24 -14.03
N PHE A 57 5.98 13.40 -14.59
CA PHE A 57 5.75 13.56 -16.02
C PHE A 57 6.71 14.53 -16.68
N LYS A 58 7.56 14.01 -17.56
CA LYS A 58 8.39 14.81 -18.46
C LYS A 58 7.60 15.21 -19.71
N ILE A 59 7.56 16.50 -20.03
CA ILE A 59 6.89 17.01 -21.24
C ILE A 59 7.70 16.60 -22.48
N VAL A 60 7.05 15.99 -23.46
CA VAL A 60 7.64 15.71 -24.78
C VAL A 60 7.10 16.69 -25.80
N LYS A 61 8.01 17.47 -26.37
CA LYS A 61 7.72 18.44 -27.42
C LYS A 61 7.88 17.82 -28.80
N THR A 62 6.92 18.05 -29.70
CA THR A 62 6.84 17.47 -31.04
C THR A 62 6.67 18.56 -32.12
N GLY A 63 7.16 18.29 -33.34
CA GLY A 63 7.11 19.19 -34.49
C GLY A 63 8.47 19.38 -35.16
N LYS A 64 8.48 19.55 -36.51
CA LYS A 64 9.70 19.54 -37.33
C LYS A 64 10.62 20.74 -37.10
N LYS A 65 10.10 21.97 -37.14
CA LYS A 65 10.91 23.21 -36.98
C LYS A 65 11.00 23.69 -35.53
N THR A 66 9.87 23.92 -34.88
CA THR A 66 9.87 24.70 -33.61
C THR A 66 9.43 23.91 -32.38
N LYS A 67 9.24 22.59 -32.48
CA LYS A 67 8.78 21.69 -31.39
C LYS A 67 7.74 22.34 -30.44
N LYS A 68 6.72 23.03 -30.99
CA LYS A 68 5.77 23.81 -30.18
C LYS A 68 4.73 22.94 -29.45
N LYS A 69 4.46 21.73 -29.95
CA LYS A 69 3.38 20.87 -29.44
C LYS A 69 3.87 20.02 -28.27
N GLY A 70 3.48 20.36 -27.04
CA GLY A 70 3.88 19.66 -25.81
C GLY A 70 2.74 18.89 -25.15
N TRP A 71 1.90 18.17 -25.90
CA TRP A 71 0.73 17.46 -25.34
C TRP A 71 1.08 16.08 -24.74
N LYS A 72 2.21 15.51 -25.15
CA LYS A 72 2.69 14.20 -24.69
C LYS A 72 3.44 14.30 -23.36
N ARG A 73 3.35 13.24 -22.56
CA ARG A 73 3.99 13.10 -21.24
C ARG A 73 4.72 11.76 -21.17
N ILE A 74 6.00 11.76 -20.86
CA ILE A 74 6.76 10.55 -20.51
C ILE A 74 6.71 10.37 -19.01
N ILE A 75 6.40 9.15 -18.57
CA ILE A 75 6.54 8.75 -17.16
C ILE A 75 8.02 8.51 -16.87
N THR A 76 8.54 9.19 -15.86
CA THR A 76 9.95 9.13 -15.43
C THR A 76 10.19 8.07 -14.34
N LYS A 77 9.13 7.65 -13.65
CA LYS A 77 9.19 6.65 -12.59
C LYS A 77 9.00 5.22 -13.13
N PRO A 78 9.49 4.20 -12.40
CA PRO A 78 9.21 2.80 -12.67
C PRO A 78 7.72 2.50 -12.81
N THR A 79 7.39 1.61 -13.75
CA THR A 79 6.02 1.20 -14.04
C THR A 79 5.90 -0.31 -14.16
N PHE A 80 4.76 -0.84 -13.76
CA PHE A 80 4.30 -2.17 -14.11
C PHE A 80 3.34 -2.06 -15.28
N VAL A 81 3.48 -3.01 -16.19
CA VAL A 81 2.67 -3.12 -17.38
C VAL A 81 2.35 -4.61 -17.52
N GLY A 82 1.06 -4.94 -17.64
CA GLY A 82 0.61 -6.33 -17.76
C GLY A 82 1.20 -7.05 -18.98
N PRO A 83 1.20 -8.39 -18.98
CA PRO A 83 1.80 -9.20 -20.05
C PRO A 83 1.19 -8.91 -21.43
N ASP A 84 -0.12 -8.61 -21.50
CA ASP A 84 -0.85 -8.38 -22.75
C ASP A 84 -0.79 -6.91 -23.24
N PHE A 85 0.16 -6.12 -22.75
CA PHE A 85 0.22 -4.71 -23.11
C PHE A 85 0.73 -4.48 -24.52
N THR A 86 -0.16 -3.98 -25.36
CA THR A 86 0.17 -3.44 -26.68
C THR A 86 0.19 -1.91 -26.64
N ARG A 87 1.24 -1.29 -27.22
CA ARG A 87 1.30 0.17 -27.32
C ARG A 87 0.23 0.69 -28.26
N ARG A 88 -0.43 1.78 -27.86
CA ARG A 88 -1.36 2.51 -28.74
C ARG A 88 -0.58 3.19 -29.87
N PRO A 89 -1.22 3.44 -31.03
CA PRO A 89 -0.59 4.17 -32.12
C PRO A 89 -0.05 5.53 -31.66
N VAL A 90 1.09 5.94 -32.21
CA VAL A 90 1.85 7.13 -31.76
C VAL A 90 1.00 8.41 -31.76
N LYS A 91 0.02 8.51 -32.65
CA LYS A 91 -0.88 9.67 -32.74
C LYS A 91 -1.83 9.80 -31.53
N TYR A 92 -2.22 8.69 -30.91
CA TYR A 92 -3.19 8.63 -29.81
C TYR A 92 -2.54 8.42 -28.44
N GLU A 93 -1.25 8.05 -28.40
CA GLU A 93 -0.50 7.87 -27.16
C GLU A 93 -0.10 9.23 -26.54
N ARG A 94 -0.78 9.61 -25.45
CA ARG A 94 -0.45 10.80 -24.64
C ARG A 94 0.55 10.51 -23.54
N PHE A 95 0.31 9.45 -22.76
CA PHE A 95 1.18 9.00 -21.66
C PHE A 95 2.09 7.87 -22.15
N ILE A 96 3.39 8.12 -22.15
CA ILE A 96 4.40 7.19 -22.63
C ILE A 96 5.06 6.51 -21.44
N ARG A 97 4.99 5.18 -21.42
CA ARG A 97 5.68 4.31 -20.45
C ARG A 97 6.90 3.69 -21.13
N PRO A 98 8.11 4.21 -20.93
CA PRO A 98 9.30 3.71 -21.63
C PRO A 98 9.64 2.28 -21.20
N MET A 99 10.13 1.45 -22.12
CA MET A 99 10.39 0.02 -21.86
C MET A 99 11.45 -0.20 -20.78
N GLY A 100 12.49 0.65 -20.73
CA GLY A 100 13.55 0.55 -19.72
C GLY A 100 13.10 0.80 -18.29
N LEU A 101 11.90 1.35 -18.07
CA LEU A 101 11.32 1.55 -16.74
C LEU A 101 10.19 0.55 -16.44
N ARG A 102 10.03 -0.50 -17.25
CA ARG A 102 8.97 -1.50 -17.05
C ARG A 102 9.50 -2.68 -16.24
N TYR A 103 9.00 -2.82 -15.02
CA TYR A 103 9.33 -3.95 -14.15
C TYR A 103 8.24 -5.01 -14.25
N LYS A 104 8.67 -6.28 -14.21
CA LYS A 104 7.78 -7.46 -14.22
C LYS A 104 7.82 -8.24 -12.91
N LYS A 105 8.88 -8.07 -12.13
CA LYS A 105 9.15 -8.78 -10.89
C LYS A 105 9.52 -7.79 -9.78
N ALA A 106 9.34 -8.20 -8.54
CA ALA A 106 9.69 -7.45 -7.34
C ALA A 106 10.43 -8.37 -6.36
N ASN A 107 11.36 -7.81 -5.60
CA ASN A 107 12.00 -8.46 -4.47
C ASN A 107 11.09 -8.31 -3.26
N VAL A 108 10.41 -9.39 -2.88
CA VAL A 108 9.41 -9.38 -1.81
C VAL A 108 9.96 -10.04 -0.57
N THR A 109 9.92 -9.33 0.55
CA THR A 109 10.36 -9.83 1.86
C THR A 109 9.15 -10.30 2.67
N HIS A 110 9.22 -11.52 3.22
CA HIS A 110 8.24 -12.00 4.18
C HIS A 110 8.67 -11.58 5.60
N PRO A 111 7.90 -10.74 6.32
CA PRO A 111 8.35 -10.18 7.60
C PRO A 111 8.56 -11.23 8.70
N GLU A 112 7.74 -12.30 8.74
CA GLU A 112 7.84 -13.32 9.79
C GLU A 112 8.96 -14.34 9.55
N LEU A 113 9.24 -14.69 8.29
CA LEU A 113 10.22 -15.72 7.93
C LEU A 113 11.62 -15.14 7.68
N GLY A 114 11.73 -13.83 7.47
CA GLY A 114 12.99 -13.17 7.14
C GLY A 114 13.56 -13.53 5.77
N VAL A 115 12.77 -14.15 4.89
CA VAL A 115 13.18 -14.58 3.55
C VAL A 115 12.75 -13.57 2.50
N THR A 116 13.63 -13.31 1.53
CA THR A 116 13.37 -12.48 0.35
C THR A 116 13.27 -13.34 -0.90
N VAL A 117 12.20 -13.18 -1.67
CA VAL A 117 11.97 -13.95 -2.91
C VAL A 117 11.66 -12.99 -4.08
N HIS A 118 12.16 -13.32 -5.27
CA HIS A 118 12.00 -12.49 -6.47
C HIS A 118 10.74 -12.89 -7.25
N LEU A 119 9.60 -12.41 -6.78
CA LEU A 119 8.28 -12.81 -7.24
C LEU A 119 7.76 -11.96 -8.42
N PRO A 120 6.99 -12.54 -9.36
CA PRO A 120 6.38 -11.77 -10.43
C PRO A 120 5.22 -10.91 -9.93
N ILE A 121 5.14 -9.69 -10.46
CA ILE A 121 4.05 -8.75 -10.20
C ILE A 121 2.85 -9.14 -11.07
N ILE A 122 1.67 -9.24 -10.46
CA ILE A 122 0.41 -9.54 -11.13
C ILE A 122 -0.29 -8.23 -11.49
N SER A 123 -0.47 -7.34 -10.51
CA SER A 123 -1.20 -6.08 -10.70
C SER A 123 -0.78 -5.00 -9.72
N VAL A 124 -1.08 -3.75 -10.06
CA VAL A 124 -0.95 -2.61 -9.13
C VAL A 124 -2.34 -2.30 -8.58
N LYS A 125 -2.52 -2.41 -7.26
CA LYS A 125 -3.83 -2.22 -6.61
C LYS A 125 -4.07 -0.79 -6.16
N LYS A 126 -3.05 -0.15 -5.58
CA LYS A 126 -3.21 1.21 -5.02
C LYS A 126 -1.90 1.97 -5.02
N ASN A 127 -1.87 3.10 -5.70
CA ASN A 127 -0.82 4.11 -5.53
C ASN A 127 -1.29 5.17 -4.52
N PRO A 128 -0.51 5.50 -3.47
CA PRO A 128 -0.92 6.45 -2.43
C PRO A 128 -1.06 7.90 -2.92
N GLN A 129 -0.45 8.25 -4.05
CA GLN A 129 -0.44 9.63 -4.56
C GLN A 129 -1.72 9.98 -5.31
N ASN A 130 -2.12 9.14 -6.27
CA ASN A 130 -3.24 9.43 -7.16
C ASN A 130 -3.78 8.13 -7.79
N PRO A 131 -5.11 7.91 -7.85
CA PRO A 131 -5.71 6.79 -8.57
C PRO A 131 -5.28 6.66 -10.05
N MET A 132 -5.01 7.78 -10.73
CA MET A 132 -4.48 7.80 -12.10
C MET A 132 -3.16 7.03 -12.21
N TYR A 133 -2.31 7.10 -11.18
CA TYR A 133 -1.03 6.41 -11.16
C TYR A 133 -1.18 4.92 -10.96
N THR A 134 -2.23 4.48 -10.25
CA THR A 134 -2.63 3.07 -10.19
C THR A 134 -2.97 2.56 -11.60
N GLN A 135 -3.76 3.30 -12.37
CA GLN A 135 -4.16 2.89 -13.72
C GLN A 135 -2.99 2.90 -14.71
N LEU A 136 -2.06 3.85 -14.56
CA LEU A 136 -0.82 3.88 -15.34
C LEU A 136 0.19 2.80 -14.89
N GLY A 137 -0.02 2.19 -13.73
CA GLY A 137 0.84 1.16 -13.16
C GLY A 137 2.12 1.71 -12.55
N VAL A 138 2.13 2.94 -12.03
CA VAL A 138 3.35 3.56 -11.48
C VAL A 138 3.74 2.92 -10.15
N LEU A 139 5.01 2.50 -10.06
CA LEU A 139 5.64 1.85 -8.92
C LEU A 139 6.45 2.90 -8.13
N THR A 140 5.79 3.57 -7.20
CA THR A 140 6.42 4.50 -6.24
C THR A 140 6.48 3.87 -4.86
N LYS A 141 7.27 4.47 -3.97
CA LYS A 141 7.27 4.10 -2.56
C LYS A 141 5.84 4.09 -1.98
N GLY A 142 5.52 3.03 -1.25
CA GLY A 142 4.20 2.79 -0.65
C GLY A 142 3.12 2.33 -1.61
N THR A 143 3.39 2.17 -2.91
CA THR A 143 2.43 1.52 -3.83
C THR A 143 2.16 0.09 -3.36
N ILE A 144 0.89 -0.28 -3.34
CA ILE A 144 0.42 -1.64 -3.06
C ILE A 144 0.32 -2.39 -4.38
N ILE A 145 1.06 -3.48 -4.46
CA ILE A 145 1.11 -4.40 -5.60
C ILE A 145 0.57 -5.76 -5.19
N GLU A 146 0.03 -6.48 -6.15
CA GLU A 146 -0.31 -7.89 -6.02
C GLU A 146 0.81 -8.71 -6.65
N VAL A 147 1.38 -9.62 -5.87
CA VAL A 147 2.51 -10.47 -6.26
C VAL A 147 2.10 -11.92 -6.23
N ASN A 148 2.67 -12.70 -7.15
CA ASN A 148 2.43 -14.13 -7.19
C ASN A 148 3.23 -14.80 -6.07
N VAL A 149 2.56 -15.49 -5.15
CA VAL A 149 3.18 -16.16 -3.98
C VAL A 149 3.16 -17.68 -4.08
N SER A 150 2.89 -18.25 -5.27
CA SER A 150 2.89 -19.70 -5.45
C SER A 150 4.21 -20.37 -5.03
N GLU A 151 5.34 -19.67 -5.18
CA GLU A 151 6.67 -20.16 -4.76
C GLU A 151 6.82 -20.26 -3.22
N LEU A 152 5.99 -19.53 -2.45
CA LEU A 152 6.01 -19.58 -0.98
C LEU A 152 5.16 -20.72 -0.40
N GLY A 153 4.32 -21.39 -1.22
CA GLY A 153 3.51 -22.51 -0.77
C GLY A 153 2.47 -22.16 0.30
N LEU A 154 1.97 -20.92 0.32
CA LEU A 154 0.98 -20.47 1.30
C LEU A 154 -0.36 -21.18 1.07
N VAL A 155 -0.97 -21.70 2.13
CA VAL A 155 -2.25 -22.42 2.10
C VAL A 155 -3.21 -21.79 3.10
N THR A 156 -4.48 -21.66 2.72
CA THR A 156 -5.54 -21.20 3.63
C THR A 156 -5.94 -22.32 4.60
N GLY A 157 -6.60 -22.00 5.72
CA GLY A 157 -7.09 -23.03 6.66
C GLY A 157 -8.02 -24.08 6.04
N SER A 158 -8.58 -23.81 4.85
CA SER A 158 -9.40 -24.74 4.06
C SER A 158 -8.61 -25.58 3.04
N GLY A 159 -7.27 -25.55 3.07
CA GLY A 159 -6.43 -26.33 2.15
C GLY A 159 -6.26 -25.75 0.74
N LYS A 160 -6.83 -24.57 0.44
CA LYS A 160 -6.65 -23.92 -0.87
C LYS A 160 -5.31 -23.18 -0.93
N VAL A 161 -4.55 -23.42 -1.99
CA VAL A 161 -3.27 -22.74 -2.27
C VAL A 161 -3.51 -21.28 -2.61
N VAL A 162 -2.76 -20.39 -1.96
CA VAL A 162 -2.75 -18.95 -2.22
C VAL A 162 -1.68 -18.68 -3.27
N TRP A 163 -2.10 -18.13 -4.41
CA TRP A 163 -1.21 -17.77 -5.50
C TRP A 163 -1.00 -16.26 -5.62
N GLY A 164 -1.77 -15.44 -4.91
CA GLY A 164 -1.68 -13.98 -4.96
C GLY A 164 -1.76 -13.35 -3.57
N ARG A 165 -0.84 -12.44 -3.26
CA ARG A 165 -0.88 -11.65 -2.01
C ARG A 165 -0.50 -10.21 -2.29
N TRP A 166 -0.94 -9.31 -1.39
CA TRP A 166 -0.54 -7.92 -1.47
C TRP A 166 0.82 -7.70 -0.85
N ALA A 167 1.60 -6.82 -1.45
CA ALA A 167 2.87 -6.35 -0.94
C ALA A 167 2.94 -4.83 -1.11
N GLN A 168 3.65 -4.18 -0.21
CA GLN A 168 3.87 -2.74 -0.24
C GLN A 168 5.31 -2.43 -0.62
N ILE A 169 5.51 -1.60 -1.63
CA ILE A 169 6.84 -1.16 -2.06
C ILE A 169 7.47 -0.29 -0.96
N SER A 170 8.69 -0.64 -0.54
CA SER A 170 9.37 0.01 0.59
C SER A 170 10.40 1.05 0.17
N ASN A 171 11.00 0.90 -1.02
CA ASN A 171 12.09 1.75 -1.51
C ASN A 171 11.62 2.77 -2.58
N ASN A 172 12.54 3.65 -2.99
CA ASN A 172 12.35 4.56 -4.13
C ASN A 172 12.93 3.91 -5.38
N CYS A 173 12.09 3.16 -6.10
CA CYS A 173 12.52 2.34 -7.23
C CYS A 173 13.27 3.12 -8.33
N GLU A 174 12.99 4.42 -8.50
CA GLU A 174 13.69 5.26 -9.49
C GLU A 174 15.16 5.55 -9.17
N GLN A 175 15.59 5.40 -7.91
CA GLN A 175 16.98 5.64 -7.48
C GLN A 175 17.80 4.36 -7.53
N ASP A 176 17.18 3.22 -7.20
CA ASP A 176 17.90 1.96 -6.96
C ASP A 176 17.91 1.03 -8.18
N GLY A 177 16.95 1.17 -9.08
CA GLY A 177 16.75 0.20 -10.17
C GLY A 177 16.19 -1.16 -9.72
N CYS A 178 15.79 -1.27 -8.46
CA CYS A 178 15.15 -2.45 -7.89
C CYS A 178 13.77 -2.09 -7.31
N VAL A 179 12.83 -3.05 -7.39
CA VAL A 179 11.51 -2.92 -6.76
C VAL A 179 11.49 -3.80 -5.52
N ASN A 180 11.74 -3.20 -4.36
CA ASN A 180 11.73 -3.91 -3.08
C ASN A 180 10.38 -3.71 -2.40
N ALA A 181 9.78 -4.79 -1.93
CA ALA A 181 8.47 -4.78 -1.30
C ALA A 181 8.42 -5.66 -0.05
N ILE A 182 7.51 -5.33 0.86
CA ILE A 182 7.21 -6.09 2.07
C ILE A 182 5.83 -6.71 1.89
N LEU A 183 5.73 -8.02 2.12
CA LEU A 183 4.48 -8.75 2.02
C LEU A 183 3.52 -8.30 3.14
N LEU A 184 2.26 -8.05 2.78
CA LEU A 184 1.19 -7.73 3.72
C LEU A 184 0.56 -9.05 4.19
N VAL A 185 1.01 -9.51 5.36
CA VAL A 185 0.52 -10.72 6.04
C VAL A 185 -0.80 -10.41 6.73
#